data_AF-A0A225WAA8-F1
#
_entry.id   AF-A0A225WAA8-F1
#
_cell.length_a   1.000
_cell.length_b   1.000
_cell.length_c   1.000
_cell.angle_alpha   90.00
_cell.angle_beta   90.00
_cell.angle_gamma   90.00
#
_symmetry.space_group_name_H-M   'P 1'
#
loop_
_entity.id
_entity.type
_entity.pdbx_description
1 polymer ?
#
loop_
_entity_poly.entity_id
_entity_poly.type
_entity_poly.pdbx_seq_one_letter_code
_entity_poly.pdbx_strand_id
1 'polypeptide(L)'
;MEPTSTTAVTATAEQWILHSLYACCNLSIRDEVICNPLGAVEKKNVDSNQEVRTLHDLSYQNEYSVNLAFIVESVPNVRYKSVAIISRRIEKLANAGHGGVIYILGDVKNAFRHLRTRASKVFKMAAYVKELGILVIDLAAPYGWSGSAPCYTLSGELFHG
;
A
#
# COMPACT_ATOMS: atom_id res chain seq x y z
N MET A 1 -6.14 -2.73 -21.91
CA MET A 1 -5.52 -1.58 -21.24
C MET A 1 -4.80 -0.80 -22.31
N GLU A 2 -5.28 0.39 -22.65
CA GLU A 2 -4.61 1.29 -23.61
C GLU A 2 -3.29 1.83 -23.02
N PRO A 3 -2.31 2.17 -23.87
CA PRO A 3 -1.01 2.64 -23.41
C PRO A 3 -1.16 4.03 -22.81
N THR A 4 -0.96 4.13 -21.50
CA THR A 4 -0.81 5.41 -20.80
C THR A 4 0.40 6.15 -21.39
N SER A 5 0.27 7.45 -21.65
CA SER A 5 1.32 8.25 -22.29
C SER A 5 2.65 8.12 -21.53
N THR A 6 3.76 8.09 -22.26
CA THR A 6 5.13 7.92 -21.72
C THR A 6 5.46 8.90 -20.59
N THR A 7 4.87 10.10 -20.59
CA THR A 7 5.02 11.13 -19.56
C THR A 7 4.38 10.74 -18.22
N ALA A 8 3.23 10.05 -18.23
CA ALA A 8 2.59 9.56 -17.02
C ALA A 8 3.40 8.41 -16.37
N VAL A 9 4.11 7.63 -17.19
CA VAL A 9 5.00 6.54 -16.73
C VAL A 9 6.29 7.09 -16.08
N THR A 10 6.72 8.29 -16.45
CA THR A 10 7.90 8.95 -15.86
C THR A 10 7.55 9.66 -14.56
N ALA A 11 6.47 10.44 -14.54
CA ALA A 11 5.97 11.11 -13.33
C ALA A 11 5.61 10.10 -12.22
N THR A 12 5.05 8.94 -12.60
CA THR A 12 4.87 7.83 -11.67
C THR A 12 6.20 7.38 -11.08
N ALA A 13 7.19 7.02 -11.91
CA ALA A 13 8.48 6.45 -11.46
C ALA A 13 9.25 7.34 -10.48
N GLU A 14 9.25 8.66 -10.69
CA GLU A 14 9.87 9.60 -9.76
C GLU A 14 9.10 9.68 -8.43
N GLN A 15 7.76 9.64 -8.47
CA GLN A 15 6.93 9.54 -7.27
C GLN A 15 7.08 8.21 -6.55
N TRP A 16 7.30 7.12 -7.28
CA TRP A 16 7.64 5.82 -6.69
C TRP A 16 8.89 5.97 -5.83
N ILE A 17 10.01 6.44 -6.39
CA ILE A 17 11.29 6.59 -5.69
C ILE A 17 11.18 7.47 -4.44
N LEU A 18 10.32 8.49 -4.45
CA LEU A 18 10.17 9.45 -3.35
C LEU A 18 9.25 8.98 -2.21
N HIS A 19 8.29 8.07 -2.46
CA HIS A 19 7.22 7.78 -1.50
C HIS A 19 7.32 6.46 -0.73
N SER A 20 8.07 5.48 -1.21
CA SER A 20 8.38 4.27 -0.42
C SER A 20 9.89 4.06 -0.34
N LEU A 21 10.35 3.36 0.70
CA LEU A 21 11.76 2.99 0.86
C LEU A 21 12.13 1.97 -0.24
N TYR A 22 12.37 2.44 -1.45
CA TYR A 22 12.71 1.60 -2.59
C TYR A 22 14.22 1.45 -2.74
N ALA A 23 14.66 0.25 -3.11
CA ALA A 23 15.94 0.08 -3.75
C ALA A 23 15.72 0.18 -5.27
N CYS A 24 16.36 1.15 -5.91
CA CYS A 24 16.51 1.17 -7.37
C CYS A 24 17.72 0.28 -7.69
N CYS A 25 17.47 -0.89 -8.27
CA CYS A 25 18.48 -1.91 -8.44
C CYS A 25 18.92 -2.03 -9.90
N ASN A 26 20.16 -2.49 -10.10
CA ASN A 26 20.66 -2.90 -11.41
C ASN A 26 19.76 -4.00 -11.99
N LEU A 27 19.53 -4.00 -13.31
CA LEU A 27 18.83 -5.07 -14.03
C LEU A 27 19.45 -6.46 -13.82
N SER A 28 20.70 -6.55 -13.37
CA SER A 28 21.38 -7.83 -13.15
C SER A 28 20.64 -8.78 -12.19
N ILE A 29 19.83 -8.27 -11.26
CA ILE A 29 19.06 -9.10 -10.31
C ILE A 29 17.63 -9.39 -10.79
N ARG A 30 17.27 -9.00 -12.02
CA ARG A 30 15.88 -9.09 -12.52
C ARG A 30 15.36 -10.53 -12.54
N ASP A 31 16.21 -11.50 -12.81
CA ASP A 31 15.83 -12.93 -12.84
C ASP A 31 15.70 -13.54 -11.43
N GLU A 32 16.09 -12.80 -10.39
CA GLU A 32 16.00 -13.20 -8.97
C GLU A 32 14.74 -12.66 -8.27
N VAL A 33 13.94 -11.84 -8.95
CA VAL A 33 12.76 -11.16 -8.38
C VAL A 33 11.47 -11.47 -9.13
N ILE A 34 10.35 -11.41 -8.42
CA ILE A 34 9.01 -11.49 -9.02
C ILE A 34 8.57 -10.08 -9.35
N CYS A 35 8.45 -9.79 -10.65
CA CYS A 35 7.99 -8.50 -11.14
C CYS A 35 6.45 -8.49 -11.27
N ASN A 36 5.81 -7.65 -10.47
CA ASN A 36 4.37 -7.39 -10.59
C ASN A 36 4.14 -6.11 -11.43
N PRO A 37 2.99 -5.98 -12.11
CA PRO A 37 2.68 -4.79 -12.89
C PRO A 37 2.45 -3.58 -12.00
N LEU A 38 2.63 -2.43 -12.65
CA LEU A 38 2.31 -1.13 -12.07
C LEU A 38 1.13 -0.53 -12.81
N GLY A 39 0.27 0.11 -12.03
CA GLY A 39 -0.81 0.95 -12.50
C GLY A 39 -0.70 2.35 -11.93
N ALA A 40 -1.40 3.28 -12.58
CA ALA A 40 -1.56 4.64 -12.13
C ALA A 40 -3.02 5.05 -12.26
N VAL A 41 -3.51 5.77 -11.27
CA VAL A 41 -4.86 6.33 -11.25
C VAL A 41 -4.75 7.82 -10.96
N GLU A 42 -5.44 8.64 -11.73
CA GLU A 42 -5.40 10.09 -11.55
C GLU A 42 -5.94 10.51 -10.18
N LYS A 43 -5.29 11.49 -9.56
CA LYS A 43 -5.80 12.12 -8.34
C LYS A 43 -6.83 13.17 -8.72
N LYS A 44 -7.98 13.14 -8.06
CA LYS A 44 -9.01 14.16 -8.24
C LYS A 44 -8.43 15.54 -7.92
N ASN A 45 -8.62 16.49 -8.83
CA ASN A 45 -8.16 17.88 -8.71
C ASN A 45 -6.63 18.07 -8.65
N VAL A 46 -5.85 17.10 -9.13
CA VAL A 46 -4.39 17.24 -9.30
C VAL A 46 -4.03 16.87 -10.73
N ASP A 47 -3.14 17.63 -11.35
CA ASP A 47 -2.60 17.32 -12.67
C ASP A 47 -1.89 15.95 -12.61
N SER A 48 -2.23 15.03 -13.52
CA SER A 48 -1.65 13.68 -13.57
C SER A 48 -0.16 13.69 -13.95
N ASN A 49 0.34 14.78 -14.55
CA ASN A 49 1.77 14.99 -14.72
C ASN A 49 2.48 15.39 -13.42
N GLN A 50 1.73 15.88 -12.42
CA GLN A 50 2.26 16.27 -11.11
C GLN A 50 2.07 15.18 -10.06
N GLU A 51 0.91 14.54 -9.98
CA GLU A 51 0.64 13.51 -8.97
C GLU A 51 -0.39 12.48 -9.42
N VAL A 52 -0.05 11.20 -9.27
CA VAL A 52 -0.98 10.09 -9.46
C VAL A 52 -1.05 9.18 -8.23
N ARG A 53 -2.10 8.38 -8.15
CA ARG A 53 -2.20 7.23 -7.25
C ARG A 53 -1.58 6.04 -7.92
N THR A 54 -0.44 5.72 -7.39
CA THR A 54 0.35 4.57 -7.73
C THR A 54 -0.30 3.27 -7.26
N LEU A 55 -0.36 2.26 -8.13
CA LEU A 55 -0.88 0.93 -7.82
C LEU A 55 0.19 -0.14 -8.12
N HIS A 56 0.60 -0.88 -7.09
CA HIS A 56 1.41 -2.09 -7.25
C HIS A 56 0.46 -3.29 -7.31
N ASP A 57 0.28 -3.90 -8.47
CA ASP A 57 -0.69 -4.99 -8.64
C ASP A 57 -0.13 -6.33 -8.13
N LEU A 58 -0.16 -6.48 -6.81
CA LEU A 58 0.27 -7.68 -6.09
C LEU A 58 -0.71 -8.85 -6.21
N SER A 59 -1.77 -8.70 -7.01
CA SER A 59 -2.78 -9.71 -7.31
C SER A 59 -2.66 -10.27 -8.75
N TYR A 60 -1.82 -9.66 -9.60
CA TYR A 60 -1.74 -9.92 -11.04
C TYR A 60 -1.59 -11.39 -11.46
N GLN A 61 -0.86 -12.19 -10.67
CA GLN A 61 -0.55 -13.58 -11.03
C GLN A 61 -1.49 -14.62 -10.41
N ASN A 62 -2.75 -14.29 -10.10
CA ASN A 62 -3.77 -15.20 -9.56
C ASN A 62 -3.21 -16.17 -8.50
N GLU A 63 -3.09 -17.46 -8.84
CA GLU A 63 -2.60 -18.56 -8.00
C GLU A 63 -1.16 -18.35 -7.45
N TYR A 64 -0.37 -17.53 -8.12
CA TYR A 64 1.01 -17.19 -7.75
C TYR A 64 1.16 -15.76 -7.22
N SER A 65 0.05 -15.03 -7.08
CA SER A 65 0.08 -13.65 -6.63
C SER A 65 0.60 -13.52 -5.20
N VAL A 66 1.29 -12.40 -4.94
CA VAL A 66 1.83 -12.09 -3.62
C VAL A 66 0.73 -11.99 -2.57
N ASN A 67 -0.43 -11.45 -2.97
CA ASN A 67 -1.59 -11.31 -2.10
C ASN A 67 -2.25 -12.64 -1.74
N LEU A 68 -2.31 -13.59 -2.68
CA LEU A 68 -2.84 -14.93 -2.39
C LEU A 68 -1.87 -15.75 -1.53
N ALA A 69 -0.57 -15.57 -1.70
CA ALA A 69 0.45 -16.24 -0.90
C ALA A 69 0.52 -15.76 0.57
N PHE A 70 -0.18 -14.67 0.91
CA PHE A 70 -0.26 -14.19 2.28
C PHE A 70 -1.26 -15.03 3.10
N ILE A 71 -0.75 -15.70 4.13
CA ILE A 71 -1.55 -16.52 5.04
C ILE A 71 -2.13 -15.60 6.11
N VAL A 72 -3.40 -15.23 6.00
CA VAL A 72 -4.07 -14.32 6.95
C VAL A 72 -4.10 -14.90 8.36
N GLU A 73 -4.11 -16.23 8.50
CA GLU A 73 -4.07 -16.91 9.79
C GLU A 73 -2.70 -16.81 10.48
N SER A 74 -1.65 -16.38 9.77
CA SER A 74 -0.31 -16.21 10.34
C SER A 74 -0.15 -14.94 11.16
N VAL A 75 -1.14 -14.04 11.14
CA VAL A 75 -1.19 -12.84 11.98
C VAL A 75 -2.38 -12.93 12.95
N PRO A 76 -2.28 -12.37 14.17
CA PRO A 76 -3.40 -12.32 15.10
C PRO A 76 -4.62 -11.64 14.47
N ASN A 77 -5.78 -12.22 14.72
CA ASN A 77 -7.04 -11.67 14.22
C ASN A 77 -7.41 -10.41 15.00
N VAL A 78 -7.16 -9.24 14.39
CA VAL A 78 -7.62 -7.98 14.97
C VAL A 78 -9.07 -7.73 14.60
N ARG A 79 -9.94 -7.71 15.61
CA ARG A 79 -11.38 -7.49 15.42
C ARG A 79 -11.68 -6.00 15.32
N TYR A 80 -11.84 -5.50 14.10
CA TYR A 80 -12.36 -4.15 13.88
C TYR A 80 -13.86 -4.09 14.21
N LYS A 81 -14.27 -3.03 14.91
CA LYS A 81 -15.70 -2.72 15.03
C LYS A 81 -16.21 -2.25 13.67
N SER A 82 -17.35 -2.80 13.25
CA SER A 82 -18.03 -2.33 12.04
C SER A 82 -18.23 -0.82 12.09
N VAL A 83 -17.99 -0.15 10.96
CA VAL A 83 -18.28 1.28 10.78
C VAL A 83 -19.71 1.58 11.20
N ALA A 84 -20.68 0.70 10.91
CA ALA A 84 -22.07 0.87 11.31
C ALA A 84 -22.26 0.93 12.84
N ILE A 85 -21.49 0.16 13.61
CA ILE A 85 -21.52 0.22 15.08
C ILE A 85 -20.95 1.56 15.56
N ILE A 86 -19.86 2.01 14.95
CA ILE A 86 -19.22 3.29 15.29
C ILE A 86 -20.16 4.45 14.97
N SER A 87 -20.77 4.46 13.78
CA SER A 87 -21.74 5.48 13.36
C SER A 87 -22.95 5.53 14.29
N ARG A 88 -23.57 4.39 14.62
CA ARG A 88 -24.69 4.35 15.58
C ARG A 88 -24.33 4.92 16.95
N ARG A 89 -23.08 4.69 17.41
CA ARG A 89 -22.61 5.26 18.68
C ARG A 89 -22.48 6.78 18.58
N ILE A 90 -21.92 7.29 17.48
CA ILE A 90 -21.79 8.73 17.22
C ILE A 90 -23.18 9.39 17.22
N GLU A 91 -24.14 8.83 16.49
CA GLU A 91 -25.53 9.31 16.44
C GLU A 91 -26.19 9.30 17.82
N LYS A 92 -26.04 8.20 18.57
CA LYS A 92 -26.59 8.10 19.92
C LYS A 92 -26.03 9.17 20.86
N LEU A 93 -24.72 9.44 20.79
CA LEU A 93 -24.07 10.48 21.59
C LEU A 93 -24.58 11.88 21.20
N ALA A 94 -24.71 12.15 19.91
CA ALA A 94 -25.26 13.41 19.42
C ALA A 94 -26.71 13.62 19.92
N ASN A 95 -27.56 12.60 19.81
CA ASN A 95 -28.96 12.67 20.27
C ASN A 95 -29.10 12.80 21.80
N ALA A 96 -28.12 12.30 22.55
CA ALA A 96 -28.08 12.43 24.01
C ALA A 96 -27.54 13.78 24.49
N GLY A 97 -27.27 14.74 23.59
CA GLY A 97 -26.75 16.05 23.94
C GLY A 97 -25.29 16.03 24.39
N HIS A 98 -24.48 15.07 23.90
CA HIS A 98 -23.07 15.02 24.23
C HIS A 98 -22.36 16.32 23.78
N GLY A 99 -21.86 17.11 24.74
CA GLY A 99 -21.19 18.39 24.47
C GLY A 99 -19.72 18.29 24.05
N GLY A 100 -19.19 17.07 23.87
CA GLY A 100 -17.80 16.84 23.46
C GLY A 100 -17.62 16.85 21.94
N VAL A 101 -16.41 17.20 21.49
CA VAL A 101 -16.01 17.12 20.08
C VAL A 101 -15.64 15.68 19.73
N ILE A 102 -16.24 15.14 18.67
CA ILE A 102 -15.91 13.83 18.14
C ILE A 102 -14.79 13.98 17.10
N TYR A 103 -13.61 13.44 17.40
CA TYR A 103 -12.50 13.41 16.46
C TYR A 103 -12.56 12.15 15.60
N ILE A 104 -12.58 12.35 14.28
CA ILE A 104 -12.36 11.28 13.31
C ILE A 104 -10.96 11.50 12.74
N LEU A 105 -10.00 10.71 13.23
CA LEU A 105 -8.65 10.71 12.67
C LEU A 105 -8.66 9.81 11.43
N GLY A 106 -8.34 10.38 10.28
CA GLY A 106 -8.41 9.68 9.01
C GLY A 106 -7.29 10.13 8.09
N ASP A 107 -6.22 9.34 8.06
CA ASP A 107 -5.47 8.94 6.86
C ASP A 107 -4.29 8.04 7.30
N VAL A 108 -4.06 6.95 6.57
CA VAL A 108 -2.90 6.05 6.73
C VAL A 108 -2.04 6.03 5.48
N LYS A 109 -2.14 7.04 4.61
CA LYS A 109 -1.45 7.19 3.31
C LYS A 109 0.03 6.78 3.31
N ASN A 110 0.70 6.88 4.46
CA ASN A 110 2.10 6.49 4.62
C ASN A 110 2.37 5.58 5.84
N ALA A 111 1.34 5.09 6.53
CA ALA A 111 1.53 4.38 7.79
C ALA A 111 2.31 3.06 7.59
N PHE A 112 2.02 2.35 6.50
CA PHE A 112 2.64 1.05 6.18
C PHE A 112 4.13 1.14 5.82
N ARG A 113 4.64 2.33 5.46
CA ARG A 113 6.07 2.51 5.16
C ARG A 113 6.98 2.19 6.34
N HIS A 114 6.43 2.24 7.56
CA HIS A 114 7.16 1.91 8.78
C HIS A 114 7.25 0.40 9.04
N LEU A 115 6.51 -0.41 8.28
CA LEU A 115 6.58 -1.87 8.34
C LEU A 115 7.62 -2.36 7.35
N ARG A 116 8.78 -2.78 7.84
CA ARG A 116 9.83 -3.32 6.98
C ARG A 116 9.45 -4.72 6.50
N THR A 117 9.58 -4.94 5.19
CA THR A 117 9.41 -6.27 4.60
C THR A 117 10.60 -7.13 5.01
N ARG A 118 10.34 -8.39 5.39
CA ARG A 118 11.40 -9.34 5.76
C ARG A 118 12.37 -9.50 4.59
N ALA A 119 13.68 -9.37 4.84
CA ALA A 119 14.73 -9.42 3.81
C ALA A 119 14.62 -10.67 2.90
N SER A 120 14.27 -11.83 3.47
CA SER A 120 14.09 -13.07 2.69
C SER A 120 12.82 -13.12 1.84
N LYS A 121 12.03 -12.04 1.78
CA LYS A 121 10.76 -11.95 1.03
C LYS A 121 10.67 -10.71 0.15
N VAL A 122 11.59 -9.75 0.25
CA VAL A 122 11.56 -8.48 -0.54
C VAL A 122 11.59 -8.73 -2.04
N PHE A 123 12.23 -9.81 -2.49
CA PHE A 123 12.29 -10.19 -3.91
C PHE A 123 10.90 -10.43 -4.55
N LYS A 124 9.85 -10.62 -3.74
CA LYS A 124 8.47 -10.76 -4.22
C LYS A 124 7.76 -9.43 -4.44
N MET A 125 8.32 -8.34 -3.90
CA MET A 125 7.70 -7.02 -3.86
C MET A 125 8.34 -6.10 -4.90
N ALA A 126 8.63 -6.63 -6.09
CA ALA A 126 9.34 -5.91 -7.13
C ALA A 126 8.42 -5.57 -8.30
N ALA A 127 8.78 -4.50 -9.00
CA ALA A 127 8.15 -4.07 -10.24
C ALA A 127 9.20 -3.53 -11.21
N TYR A 128 9.01 -3.82 -12.49
CA TYR A 128 9.91 -3.39 -13.55
C TYR A 128 9.25 -2.31 -14.41
N VAL A 129 9.83 -1.11 -14.44
CA VAL A 129 9.39 -0.01 -15.29
C VAL A 129 10.19 -0.07 -16.58
N LYS A 130 9.59 -0.66 -17.62
CA LYS A 130 10.27 -0.95 -18.88
C LYS A 130 10.77 0.30 -19.59
N GLU A 131 9.99 1.37 -19.54
CA GLU A 131 10.24 2.65 -20.20
C GLU A 131 11.50 3.34 -19.67
N LEU A 132 11.83 3.08 -18.41
CA LEU A 132 12.99 3.67 -17.73
C LEU A 132 14.14 2.68 -17.54
N GLY A 133 13.90 1.39 -17.82
CA GLY A 133 14.88 0.34 -17.54
C GLY A 133 15.26 0.28 -16.06
N ILE A 134 14.29 0.51 -15.16
CA ILE A 134 14.53 0.45 -13.71
C ILE A 134 13.74 -0.68 -13.06
N LEU A 135 14.40 -1.34 -12.11
CA LEU A 135 13.77 -2.28 -11.20
C LEU A 135 13.56 -1.61 -9.85
N VAL A 136 12.31 -1.64 -9.38
CA VAL A 136 11.87 -1.02 -8.15
C VAL A 136 11.45 -2.12 -7.18
N ILE A 137 11.99 -2.12 -5.96
CA ILE A 137 11.67 -3.13 -4.93
C ILE A 137 11.18 -2.45 -3.65
N ASP A 138 9.95 -2.76 -3.22
CA ASP A 138 9.36 -2.30 -1.98
C ASP A 138 10.06 -2.96 -0.77
N LEU A 139 10.87 -2.19 -0.02
CA LEU A 139 11.52 -2.67 1.22
C LEU A 139 10.62 -2.49 2.46
N ALA A 140 9.50 -1.81 2.31
CA ALA A 140 8.44 -1.69 3.31
C ALA A 140 7.15 -2.29 2.77
N ALA A 141 6.17 -2.52 3.64
CA ALA A 141 4.87 -3.05 3.26
C ALA A 141 4.17 -2.07 2.29
N PRO A 142 3.95 -2.47 1.02
CA PRO A 142 3.36 -1.57 0.04
C PRO A 142 1.86 -1.40 0.25
N TYR A 143 1.33 -0.29 -0.25
CA TYR A 143 -0.11 -0.14 -0.39
C TYR A 143 -0.64 -1.17 -1.40
N GLY A 144 -1.68 -1.92 -1.02
CA GLY A 144 -2.26 -2.99 -1.84
C GLY A 144 -1.78 -4.42 -1.49
N TRP A 145 -0.81 -4.58 -0.59
CA TRP A 145 -0.49 -5.91 -0.05
C TRP A 145 -1.50 -6.34 1.03
N SER A 146 -2.02 -7.58 0.92
CA SER A 146 -2.97 -8.18 1.89
C SER A 146 -2.43 -8.16 3.33
N GLY A 147 -1.12 -8.20 3.52
CA GLY A 147 -0.48 -8.18 4.83
C GLY A 147 -0.29 -6.78 5.43
N SER A 148 -0.44 -5.70 4.67
CA SER A 148 -0.09 -4.34 5.15
C SER A 148 -0.93 -3.91 6.33
N ALA A 149 -2.27 -3.99 6.22
CA ALA A 149 -3.18 -3.63 7.30
C ALA A 149 -3.02 -4.51 8.56
N PRO A 150 -3.09 -5.85 8.49
CA PRO A 150 -2.97 -6.68 9.70
C PRO A 150 -1.61 -6.54 10.39
N CYS A 151 -0.50 -6.49 9.65
CA CYS A 151 0.84 -6.30 10.23
C CYS A 151 1.01 -4.92 10.89
N TYR A 152 0.35 -3.88 10.34
CA TYR A 152 0.34 -2.55 10.96
C TYR A 152 -0.34 -2.57 12.32
N THR A 153 -1.51 -3.20 12.37
CA THR A 153 -2.31 -3.24 13.59
C THR A 153 -1.63 -4.03 14.68
N LEU A 154 -1.01 -5.17 14.35
CA LEU A 154 -0.15 -5.90 15.29
C LEU A 154 0.96 -5.02 15.86
N SER A 155 1.66 -4.28 15.00
CA SER A 155 2.74 -3.40 15.44
C SER A 155 2.21 -2.34 16.41
N GLY A 156 1.05 -1.75 16.11
CA GLY A 156 0.39 -0.79 17.01
C GLY A 156 -0.01 -1.37 18.36
N GLU A 157 -0.57 -2.59 18.42
CA GLU A 157 -0.94 -3.25 19.67
C GLU A 157 0.28 -3.53 20.56
N LEU A 158 1.40 -3.96 19.98
CA LEU A 158 2.65 -4.21 20.72
C LEU A 158 3.22 -2.94 21.40
N PHE A 159 2.99 -1.75 20.84
CA PHE A 159 3.44 -0.48 21.43
C PHE A 159 2.50 0.08 22.51
N HIS A 160 1.27 -0.42 22.61
CA HIS A 160 0.29 0.01 23.61
C HIS A 160 0.10 -1.01 24.74
N GLY A 161 0.94 -2.05 24.80
CA GLY A 161 1.00 -3.05 25.88
C GLY A 161 1.82 -2.60 27.07
#